data_AF-A0A7C3GQK3-F1
#
_entry.id   AF-A0A7C3GQK3-F1
#
_cell.length_a   1.000
_cell.length_b   1.000
_cell.length_c   1.000
_cell.angle_alpha   90.00
_cell.angle_beta   90.00
_cell.angle_gamma   90.00
#
_symmetry.space_group_name_H-M   'P 1'
#
loop_
_entity.id
_entity.type
_entity.pdbx_description
1 polymer ?
#
loop_
_entity_poly.entity_id
_entity_poly.type
_entity_poly.pdbx_seq_one_letter_code
_entity_poly.pdbx_strand_id
1 'polypeptide(L)'
;MKIGGVCEICYNRQNSLQKLIVNKSTIWKWKIVIDSAENEPPAYELELFWDATYAIVVTLLDQHPNINPEDLGLEEIATLIEQLPNFADDPSFATERMLLDIQTTWYEELHT
;
A
#
# COMPACT_ATOMS: atom_id res chain seq x y z
N MET A 1 38.33 -6.53 -11.95
CA MET A 1 37.61 -7.79 -11.63
C MET A 1 36.38 -7.41 -10.82
N LYS A 2 35.19 -7.81 -11.28
CA LYS A 2 33.87 -7.41 -10.76
C LYS A 2 33.65 -7.89 -9.32
N ILE A 3 33.00 -7.06 -8.50
CA ILE A 3 31.63 -7.19 -7.91
C ILE A 3 31.44 -5.97 -6.97
N GLY A 4 30.54 -5.03 -7.28
CA GLY A 4 29.18 -4.94 -6.74
C GLY A 4 29.22 -4.49 -5.27
N GLY A 5 28.89 -3.26 -4.84
CA GLY A 5 27.97 -2.28 -5.38
C GLY A 5 26.69 -2.19 -4.54
N VAL A 6 26.79 -1.95 -3.22
CA VAL A 6 25.70 -1.40 -2.38
C VAL A 6 26.33 -0.63 -1.20
N CYS A 7 25.88 0.60 -0.97
CA CYS A 7 26.29 1.47 0.13
C CYS A 7 25.64 1.03 1.47
N GLU A 8 26.43 0.81 2.52
CA GLU A 8 26.00 0.42 3.88
C GLU A 8 25.08 1.44 4.60
N ILE A 9 24.78 2.58 3.96
CA ILE A 9 23.90 3.63 4.52
C ILE A 9 22.41 3.28 4.39
N CYS A 10 22.02 2.34 3.51
CA CYS A 10 20.61 1.97 3.33
C CYS A 10 20.12 0.90 4.31
N TYR A 11 21.02 0.12 4.94
CA TYR A 11 20.63 -1.02 5.79
C TYR A 11 20.45 -0.66 7.28
N ASN A 12 20.84 0.54 7.71
CA ASN A 12 20.87 0.91 9.14
C ASN A 12 19.98 2.11 9.53
N ARG A 13 18.85 2.31 8.82
CA ARG A 13 17.78 3.26 9.21
C ARG A 13 16.55 2.56 9.81
N GLN A 14 16.72 1.37 10.39
CA GLN A 14 15.62 0.64 11.02
C GLN A 14 15.78 0.40 12.53
N ASN A 15 16.83 0.89 13.21
CA ASN A 15 16.93 0.61 14.66
C ASN A 15 17.75 1.61 15.50
N SER A 16 17.32 2.87 15.65
CA SER A 16 17.85 3.73 16.73
C SER A 16 17.00 4.92 17.19
N LEU A 17 15.66 4.88 17.05
CA LEU A 17 14.76 5.83 17.73
C LEU A 17 13.61 5.12 18.47
N GLN A 18 13.79 3.84 18.84
CA GLN A 18 12.92 3.12 19.78
C GLN A 18 12.91 3.70 21.20
N LYS A 19 13.61 4.81 21.47
CA LYS A 19 13.63 5.41 22.80
C LYS A 19 13.65 6.92 22.62
N LEU A 20 12.47 7.52 22.67
CA LEU A 20 12.12 8.66 23.53
C LEU A 20 10.92 9.42 22.93
N ILE A 21 9.78 9.27 23.61
CA ILE A 21 8.69 10.27 23.67
C ILE A 21 7.84 10.39 22.39
N VAL A 22 7.03 9.37 22.10
CA VAL A 22 5.70 9.63 21.50
C VAL A 22 4.65 9.43 22.59
N ASN A 23 3.88 10.49 22.77
CA ASN A 23 3.03 10.82 23.90
C ASN A 23 1.92 9.77 24.13
N LYS A 24 1.84 9.25 25.37
CA LYS A 24 0.82 8.30 25.84
C LYS A 24 -0.63 8.84 25.83
N SER A 25 -0.85 10.08 25.38
CA SER A 25 -2.16 10.75 25.38
C SER A 25 -2.85 10.84 24.02
N THR A 26 -2.22 10.41 22.93
CA THR A 26 -2.85 10.30 21.60
C THR A 26 -2.87 8.85 21.14
N ILE A 27 -3.33 7.97 22.04
CA ILE A 27 -3.89 6.67 21.70
C ILE A 27 -5.18 6.96 20.92
N TRP A 28 -5.06 7.34 19.64
CA TRP A 28 -6.18 7.32 18.74
C TRP A 28 -6.54 5.85 18.55
N LYS A 29 -7.55 5.39 19.29
CA LYS A 29 -8.58 4.44 18.86
C LYS A 29 -8.15 3.27 17.94
N TRP A 30 -7.04 2.60 18.22
CA TRP A 30 -6.71 1.26 17.70
C TRP A 30 -6.42 0.27 18.84
N LYS A 31 -7.03 0.48 20.01
CA LYS A 31 -7.01 -0.48 21.12
C LYS A 31 -8.17 -1.47 20.99
N ILE A 32 -8.19 -2.26 19.92
CA ILE A 32 -9.04 -3.45 19.85
C ILE A 32 -8.14 -4.65 19.54
N VAL A 33 -7.85 -5.37 20.63
CA VAL A 33 -7.35 -6.75 20.73
C VAL A 33 -5.87 -6.96 20.35
N ILE A 34 -4.98 -6.64 21.29
CA ILE A 34 -3.75 -7.42 21.49
C ILE A 34 -3.84 -7.96 22.91
N ASP A 35 -4.54 -9.09 23.08
CA ASP A 35 -4.40 -9.94 24.25
C ASP A 35 -4.73 -11.38 23.83
N SER A 36 -3.85 -12.30 24.22
CA SER A 36 -3.97 -13.76 24.23
C SER A 36 -3.55 -14.50 22.96
N ALA A 37 -2.44 -15.22 23.14
CA ALA A 37 -1.98 -16.32 22.30
C ALA A 37 -3.10 -17.33 22.00
N GLU A 38 -3.02 -17.98 20.83
CA GLU A 38 -3.86 -19.07 20.30
C GLU A 38 -4.93 -18.73 19.25
N ASN A 39 -4.99 -17.51 18.73
CA ASN A 39 -5.58 -17.30 17.41
C ASN A 39 -4.55 -16.52 16.58
N GLU A 40 -4.08 -17.14 15.49
CA GLU A 40 -3.33 -16.42 14.47
C GLU A 40 -4.10 -15.12 14.17
N PRO A 41 -3.46 -13.95 14.26
CA PRO A 41 -4.14 -12.69 13.97
C PRO A 41 -4.77 -12.82 12.58
N PRO A 42 -6.03 -12.39 12.35
CA PRO A 42 -6.54 -12.34 10.99
C PRO A 42 -5.51 -11.55 10.20
N ALA A 43 -5.00 -12.14 9.12
CA ALA A 43 -4.08 -11.45 8.23
C ALA A 43 -4.71 -10.08 7.98
N TYR A 44 -4.07 -9.03 8.50
CA TYR A 44 -4.65 -7.70 8.48
C TYR A 44 -4.60 -7.26 7.04
N GLU A 45 -5.64 -7.59 6.28
CA GLU A 45 -5.90 -7.03 4.97
C GLU A 45 -6.17 -5.56 5.21
N LEU A 46 -5.14 -4.73 5.01
CA LEU A 46 -5.23 -3.28 5.10
C LEU A 46 -6.39 -2.82 4.22
N GLU A 47 -7.39 -2.18 4.82
CA GLU A 47 -8.45 -1.50 4.09
C GLU A 47 -7.83 -0.49 3.11
N LEU A 48 -8.26 -0.52 1.86
CA LEU A 48 -7.79 0.38 0.80
C LEU A 48 -8.77 1.52 0.64
N PHE A 49 -8.21 2.73 0.65
CA PHE A 49 -8.90 3.99 0.39
C PHE A 49 -8.31 4.65 -0.84
N TRP A 50 -9.07 5.51 -1.51
CA TRP A 50 -8.64 6.12 -2.77
C TRP A 50 -7.34 6.92 -2.65
N ASP A 51 -7.04 7.48 -1.47
CA ASP A 51 -5.81 8.23 -1.19
C ASP A 51 -4.59 7.34 -0.91
N ALA A 52 -4.78 6.02 -0.81
CA ALA A 52 -3.73 5.03 -0.56
C ALA A 52 -3.08 4.51 -1.86
N THR A 53 -2.68 5.41 -2.76
CA THR A 53 -2.18 5.12 -4.12
C THR A 53 -1.21 3.94 -4.17
N TYR A 54 -0.15 3.95 -3.36
CA TYR A 54 0.86 2.89 -3.38
C TYR A 54 0.31 1.53 -2.90
N ALA A 55 -0.54 1.52 -1.87
CA ALA A 55 -1.12 0.29 -1.35
C ALA A 55 -2.08 -0.35 -2.38
N ILE A 56 -2.85 0.48 -3.09
CA ILE A 56 -3.68 0.04 -4.22
C ILE A 56 -2.79 -0.57 -5.30
N VAL A 57 -1.73 0.11 -5.72
CA VAL A 57 -0.82 -0.37 -6.79
C VAL A 57 -0.19 -1.71 -6.45
N VAL A 58 0.33 -1.89 -5.23
CA VAL A 58 0.90 -3.17 -4.81
C VAL A 58 -0.14 -4.29 -4.85
N THR A 59 -1.38 -3.99 -4.46
CA THR A 59 -2.49 -4.97 -4.51
C THR A 59 -2.86 -5.31 -5.96
N LEU A 60 -2.91 -4.32 -6.86
CA LEU A 60 -3.14 -4.53 -8.29
C LEU A 60 -2.03 -5.35 -8.94
N LEU A 61 -0.78 -5.13 -8.58
CA LEU A 61 0.36 -5.92 -9.06
C LEU A 61 0.28 -7.39 -8.61
N ASP A 62 -0.16 -7.63 -7.38
CA ASP A 62 -0.33 -8.99 -6.85
C ASP A 62 -1.51 -9.73 -7.52
N GLN A 63 -2.65 -9.05 -7.70
CA GLN A 63 -3.86 -9.66 -8.27
C GLN A 63 -3.86 -9.71 -9.81
N HIS A 64 -3.20 -8.76 -10.47
CA HIS A 64 -3.20 -8.57 -11.91
C HIS A 64 -1.79 -8.41 -12.51
N PRO A 65 -0.87 -9.36 -12.28
CA PRO A 65 0.55 -9.23 -12.68
C PRO A 65 0.77 -9.17 -14.20
N ASN A 66 -0.23 -9.52 -15.01
CA ASN A 66 -0.13 -9.59 -16.47
C ASN A 66 -0.84 -8.43 -17.19
N ILE A 67 -1.41 -7.48 -16.44
CA ILE A 67 -2.10 -6.33 -17.02
C ILE A 67 -1.11 -5.17 -17.09
N ASN A 68 -0.99 -4.57 -18.29
CA ASN A 68 -0.25 -3.32 -18.45
C ASN A 68 -1.21 -2.14 -18.22
N PRO A 69 -0.93 -1.25 -17.23
CA PRO A 69 -1.79 -0.12 -16.94
C PRO A 69 -1.95 0.88 -18.10
N GLU A 70 -1.01 0.93 -19.05
CA GLU A 70 -1.13 1.78 -20.25
C GLU A 70 -2.25 1.35 -21.21
N ASP A 71 -2.64 0.07 -21.16
CA ASP A 71 -3.68 -0.49 -22.02
C ASP A 71 -5.10 -0.26 -21.45
N LEU A 72 -5.20 0.30 -20.24
CA LEU A 72 -6.46 0.53 -19.53
C LEU A 72 -6.91 2.00 -19.59
N GLY A 73 -8.21 2.22 -19.71
CA GLY A 73 -8.85 3.50 -19.42
C GLY A 73 -9.02 3.75 -17.91
N LEU A 74 -9.22 5.01 -17.51
CA LEU A 74 -9.40 5.38 -16.09
C LEU A 74 -10.64 4.70 -15.46
N GLU A 75 -11.73 4.56 -16.19
CA GLU A 75 -12.94 3.87 -15.71
C GLU A 75 -12.68 2.37 -15.47
N GLU A 76 -11.85 1.74 -16.31
CA GLU A 76 -11.47 0.33 -16.15
C GLU A 76 -10.59 0.16 -14.90
N ILE A 77 -9.65 1.09 -14.67
CA ILE A 77 -8.83 1.11 -13.45
C ILE A 77 -9.70 1.28 -12.20
N ALA A 78 -10.65 2.21 -12.21
CA ALA A 78 -11.60 2.38 -11.09
C ALA A 78 -12.35 1.09 -10.80
N THR A 79 -12.86 0.43 -11.86
CA THR A 79 -13.58 -0.85 -11.75
C THR A 79 -12.70 -1.95 -11.15
N LEU A 80 -11.42 -2.05 -11.53
CA LEU A 80 -10.49 -3.02 -10.94
C LEU A 80 -10.27 -2.76 -9.44
N ILE A 81 -10.13 -1.49 -9.05
CA ILE A 81 -9.90 -1.09 -7.66
C ILE A 81 -11.13 -1.39 -6.80
N GLU A 82 -12.34 -1.08 -7.30
CA GLU A 82 -13.60 -1.38 -6.61
C GLU A 82 -13.83 -2.89 -6.41
N GLN A 83 -13.19 -3.74 -7.22
CA GLN A 83 -13.28 -5.20 -7.12
C GLN A 83 -12.24 -5.80 -6.16
N LEU A 84 -11.29 -5.01 -5.65
CA LEU A 84 -10.31 -5.49 -4.68
C LEU A 84 -11.01 -5.90 -3.37
N PRO A 85 -10.66 -7.06 -2.79
CA PRO A 85 -11.37 -7.63 -1.62
C PRO A 85 -11.30 -6.74 -0.37
N ASN A 86 -10.29 -5.89 -0.29
CA ASN A 86 -10.04 -4.97 0.82
C ASN A 86 -10.34 -3.51 0.49
N PHE A 87 -10.96 -3.21 -0.66
CA PHE A 87 -11.39 -1.84 -0.98
C PHE A 87 -12.56 -1.40 -0.09
N ALA A 88 -12.39 -0.28 0.61
CA ALA A 88 -13.28 0.16 1.69
C ALA A 88 -13.72 1.63 1.57
N ASP A 89 -13.58 2.24 0.39
CA ASP A 89 -13.97 3.63 0.13
C ASP A 89 -15.24 3.74 -0.73
N ASP A 90 -15.81 4.94 -0.83
CA ASP A 90 -16.94 5.22 -1.70
C ASP A 90 -16.47 5.39 -3.17
N PRO A 91 -16.98 4.59 -4.13
CA PRO A 91 -16.65 4.73 -5.54
C PRO A 91 -16.84 6.13 -6.11
N SER A 92 -17.81 6.89 -5.59
CA SER A 92 -18.11 8.24 -6.06
C SER A 92 -17.05 9.29 -5.72
N PHE A 93 -16.09 8.98 -4.84
CA PHE A 93 -14.95 9.85 -4.55
C PHE A 93 -13.78 9.71 -5.52
N ALA A 94 -13.81 8.73 -6.42
CA ALA A 94 -12.81 8.60 -7.45
C ALA A 94 -12.77 9.87 -8.33
N THR A 95 -11.58 10.47 -8.46
CA THR A 95 -11.36 11.59 -9.39
C THR A 95 -10.39 11.16 -10.48
N GLU A 96 -10.49 11.76 -11.66
CA GLU A 96 -9.54 11.52 -12.75
C GLU A 96 -8.09 11.70 -12.31
N ARG A 97 -7.83 12.70 -11.44
CA ARG A 97 -6.49 12.95 -10.92
C ARG A 97 -5.95 11.77 -10.11
N MET A 98 -6.77 11.22 -9.22
CA MET A 98 -6.38 10.08 -8.38
C MET A 98 -6.15 8.83 -9.23
N LEU A 99 -7.04 8.57 -10.19
CA LEU A 99 -6.91 7.42 -11.09
C LEU A 99 -5.67 7.53 -11.98
N LEU A 100 -5.34 8.73 -12.46
CA LEU A 100 -4.10 8.98 -13.21
C LEU A 100 -2.85 8.80 -12.34
N ASP A 101 -2.87 9.27 -11.08
CA ASP A 101 -1.77 9.09 -10.15
C ASP A 101 -1.55 7.57 -9.88
N ILE A 102 -2.64 6.79 -9.70
CA ILE A 102 -2.58 5.34 -9.56
C ILE A 102 -2.04 4.66 -10.83
N GLN A 103 -2.56 5.02 -12.01
CA GLN A 103 -2.11 4.45 -13.29
C GLN A 103 -0.62 4.70 -13.52
N THR A 104 -0.16 5.92 -13.23
CA THR A 104 1.24 6.32 -13.38
C THR A 104 2.14 5.55 -12.42
N THR A 105 1.79 5.49 -11.14
CA THR A 105 2.56 4.71 -10.15
C THR A 105 2.58 3.23 -10.49
N TRP A 106 1.48 2.65 -10.95
CA TRP A 106 1.45 1.25 -11.39
C TRP A 106 2.42 1.01 -12.56
N TYR A 107 2.41 1.89 -13.55
CA TYR A 107 3.33 1.80 -14.67
C TYR A 107 4.80 1.90 -14.22
N GLU A 108 5.12 2.83 -13.33
CA GLU A 108 6.48 3.02 -12.79
C GLU A 108 6.99 1.78 -12.04
N GLU A 109 6.15 1.15 -11.22
CA GLU A 109 6.51 -0.06 -10.47
C GLU A 109 6.74 -1.28 -11.38
N LEU A 110 6.06 -1.38 -12.53
CA LEU A 110 6.32 -2.47 -13.50
C LEU A 110 7.67 -2.34 -14.21
N HIS A 111 8.23 -1.12 -14.30
CA HIS A 111 9.42 -0.82 -15.09
C HIS A 111 10.67 -0.48 -14.26
N THR A 112 10.59 -0.60 -12.93
CA THR A 112 11.71 -0.35 -11.99
C THR A 112 12.48 -1.63 -11.67
#